data_AF-A0AAV5ZST7-F1
#
_entry.id   AF-A0AAV5ZST7-F1
#
_cell.length_a   1.000
_cell.length_b   1.000
_cell.length_c   1.000
_cell.angle_alpha   90.00
_cell.angle_beta   90.00
_cell.angle_gamma   90.00
#
_symmetry.space_group_name_H-M   'P 1'
#
loop_
_entity.id
_entity.type
_entity.pdbx_description
1 polymer ?
#
loop_
_entity_poly.entity_id
_entity_poly.type
_entity_poly.pdbx_seq_one_letter_code
_entity_poly.pdbx_strand_id
1 'polypeptide(L)'
;MSSTVTRRAWLGWAALGAAVAAWCPRSARAQGHLANLAPEEPIAETLKRLFGGRPIKDGAALIAIDMPLIAEDGGAVPIAVEVKSPMTPENHVKAIYIFAERNLRPLNVKIGLTPAAGQAYVATNLRLA
;
A
#
# COMPACT_ATOMS: atom_id res chain seq x y z
N MET A 1 -38.87 56.31 23.89
CA MET A 1 -38.59 55.58 25.16
C MET A 1 -37.53 54.54 24.86
N SER A 2 -36.29 54.81 25.27
CA SER A 2 -35.10 54.01 24.92
C SER A 2 -34.93 52.89 25.96
N SER A 3 -35.04 51.63 25.55
CA SER A 3 -34.70 50.47 26.39
C SER A 3 -33.28 50.01 26.05
N THR A 4 -32.37 50.16 27.01
CA THR A 4 -30.96 49.82 26.94
C THR A 4 -30.75 48.30 26.92
N VAL A 5 -30.42 47.74 25.75
CA VAL A 5 -30.00 46.34 25.63
C VAL A 5 -28.70 46.15 26.41
N THR A 6 -28.77 45.34 27.47
CA THR A 6 -27.69 45.17 28.44
C THR A 6 -26.67 44.14 27.93
N ARG A 7 -25.38 44.50 27.97
CA ARG A 7 -24.23 43.70 27.49
C ARG A 7 -24.12 42.28 28.07
N ARG A 8 -24.85 41.98 29.16
CA ARG A 8 -24.96 40.63 29.76
C ARG A 8 -25.78 39.65 28.92
N ALA A 9 -26.71 40.12 28.10
CA ALA A 9 -27.54 39.25 27.25
C ALA A 9 -26.73 38.56 26.15
N TRP A 10 -25.64 39.19 25.69
CA TRP A 10 -24.77 38.67 24.64
C TRP A 10 -23.90 37.49 25.11
N LEU A 11 -23.50 37.47 26.37
CA LEU A 11 -22.70 36.37 26.95
C LEU A 11 -23.54 35.10 27.17
N GLY A 12 -24.85 35.23 27.39
CA GLY A 12 -25.75 34.06 27.55
C GLY A 12 -25.91 33.24 26.25
N TRP A 13 -25.93 33.91 25.10
CA TRP A 13 -26.04 33.24 23.79
C TRP A 13 -24.74 32.59 23.33
N ALA A 14 -23.58 33.11 23.75
CA ALA A 14 -22.28 32.51 23.43
C ALA A 14 -22.04 31.16 24.14
N ALA A 15 -22.54 31.01 25.36
CA ALA A 15 -22.37 29.78 26.15
C ALA A 15 -23.19 28.59 25.61
N LEU A 16 -24.36 28.85 25.00
CA LEU A 16 -25.20 27.82 24.38
C LEU A 16 -24.67 27.33 23.04
N GLY A 17 -23.97 28.18 22.26
CA GLY A 17 -23.33 27.76 21.00
C GLY A 17 -22.14 26.82 21.20
N ALA A 18 -21.40 26.98 22.31
CA ALA A 18 -20.22 26.18 22.60
C ALA A 18 -20.54 24.76 23.13
N ALA A 19 -21.68 24.57 23.79
CA ALA A 19 -22.05 23.29 24.37
C ALA A 19 -22.50 22.23 23.33
N VAL A 20 -23.03 22.66 22.17
CA VAL A 20 -23.47 21.74 21.12
C VAL A 20 -22.28 21.13 20.35
N ALA A 21 -21.15 21.83 20.26
CA ALA A 21 -19.96 21.35 19.55
C ALA A 21 -19.26 20.17 20.26
N ALA A 22 -19.49 19.97 21.57
CA ALA A 22 -18.90 18.90 22.35
C ALA A 22 -19.61 17.55 22.19
N TRP A 23 -20.82 17.53 21.61
CA TRP A 23 -21.61 16.30 21.41
C TRP A 23 -21.65 15.83 19.95
N CYS A 24 -20.84 16.43 19.08
CA CYS A 24 -20.60 15.85 17.78
C CYS A 24 -19.75 14.58 18.00
N PRO A 25 -20.23 13.37 17.66
CA PRO A 25 -19.37 12.21 17.67
C PRO A 25 -18.17 12.55 16.81
N ARG A 26 -16.99 12.66 17.43
CA ARG A 26 -15.73 12.77 16.69
C ARG A 26 -15.73 11.56 15.78
N SER A 27 -15.92 11.78 14.49
CA SER A 27 -15.82 10.74 13.49
C SER A 27 -14.39 10.24 13.57
N ALA A 28 -14.22 9.16 14.34
CA ALA A 28 -12.99 8.42 14.41
C ALA A 28 -12.71 7.96 12.99
N ARG A 29 -11.82 8.67 12.29
CA ARG A 29 -11.18 8.19 11.06
C ARG A 29 -10.19 7.10 11.43
N ALA A 30 -10.70 6.07 12.08
CA ALA A 30 -10.02 4.84 12.42
C ALA A 30 -10.66 3.65 11.68
N GLN A 31 -11.47 3.91 10.65
CA GLN A 31 -11.78 2.89 9.66
C GLN A 31 -10.58 2.77 8.72
N GLY A 32 -9.54 2.11 9.22
CA GLY A 32 -8.37 1.74 8.43
C GLY A 32 -8.79 0.90 7.24
N HIS A 33 -8.38 1.34 6.05
CA HIS A 33 -7.77 0.49 5.03
C HIS A 33 -8.50 -0.79 4.55
N LEU A 34 -9.81 -0.94 4.72
CA LEU A 34 -10.55 -2.07 4.13
C LEU A 34 -10.88 -1.89 2.64
N ALA A 35 -10.66 -0.69 2.08
CA ALA A 35 -11.14 -0.33 0.74
C ALA A 35 -10.05 -0.17 -0.34
N ASN A 36 -8.76 -0.29 -0.01
CA ASN A 36 -7.69 -0.31 -1.03
C ASN A 36 -7.32 -1.75 -1.41
N LEU A 37 -8.34 -2.56 -1.61
CA LEU A 37 -8.23 -3.79 -2.37
C LEU A 37 -7.76 -3.39 -3.78
N ALA A 38 -6.55 -3.82 -4.18
CA ALA A 38 -6.03 -3.55 -5.53
C ALA A 38 -7.08 -3.90 -6.61
N PRO A 39 -7.25 -3.11 -7.66
CA PRO A 39 -8.27 -3.40 -8.67
C PRO A 39 -8.09 -4.80 -9.25
N GLU A 40 -9.20 -5.49 -9.49
CA GLU A 40 -9.24 -6.71 -10.28
C GLU A 40 -9.10 -6.29 -11.74
N GLU A 41 -7.89 -6.42 -12.26
CA GLU A 41 -7.51 -5.90 -13.57
C GLU A 41 -6.48 -6.84 -14.20
N PRO A 42 -6.46 -6.98 -15.54
CA PRO A 42 -5.45 -7.79 -16.23
C PRO A 42 -4.04 -7.24 -15.99
N ILE A 43 -3.03 -8.10 -16.11
CA ILE A 43 -1.63 -7.75 -15.84
C ILE A 43 -1.15 -6.53 -16.63
N ALA A 44 -1.61 -6.38 -17.88
CA ALA A 44 -1.25 -5.25 -18.74
C ALA A 44 -1.68 -3.90 -18.14
N GLU A 45 -2.88 -3.82 -17.56
CA GLU A 45 -3.40 -2.61 -16.92
C GLU A 45 -2.67 -2.33 -15.60
N THR A 46 -2.40 -3.38 -14.82
CA THR A 46 -1.59 -3.28 -13.60
C THR A 46 -0.19 -2.72 -13.90
N LEU A 47 0.49 -3.25 -14.93
CA LEU A 47 1.81 -2.78 -15.34
C LEU A 47 1.79 -1.33 -15.81
N LYS A 48 0.79 -0.94 -16.62
CA LYS A 48 0.60 0.44 -17.05
C LYS A 48 0.34 1.38 -15.86
N ARG A 49 -0.43 0.95 -14.87
CA ARG A 49 -0.71 1.73 -13.65
C ARG A 49 0.54 1.91 -12.76
N LEU A 50 1.36 0.87 -12.60
CA LEU A 50 2.54 0.90 -11.73
C LEU A 50 3.77 1.53 -12.40
N PHE A 51 4.01 1.19 -13.66
CA PHE A 51 5.23 1.55 -14.38
C PHE A 51 5.01 2.57 -15.50
N GLY A 52 3.76 2.83 -15.90
CA GLY A 52 3.46 3.74 -17.01
C GLY A 52 3.99 3.19 -18.33
N GLY A 53 4.67 4.04 -19.10
CA GLY A 53 5.39 3.65 -20.32
C GLY A 53 6.88 3.38 -20.11
N ARG A 54 7.33 3.14 -18.87
CA ARG A 54 8.76 2.87 -18.62
C ARG A 54 9.17 1.55 -19.29
N PRO A 55 10.29 1.53 -20.04
CA PRO A 55 10.75 0.30 -20.67
C PRO A 55 11.19 -0.72 -19.61
N ILE A 56 10.60 -1.91 -19.66
CA ILE A 56 10.99 -3.06 -18.83
C ILE A 56 12.04 -3.85 -19.61
N LYS A 57 13.23 -3.97 -19.04
CA LYS A 57 14.32 -4.77 -19.62
C LYS A 57 14.29 -6.18 -19.06
N ASP A 58 14.77 -7.14 -19.84
CA ASP A 58 14.99 -8.48 -19.32
C ASP A 58 16.06 -8.47 -18.23
N GLY A 59 15.75 -9.12 -17.10
CA GLY A 59 16.58 -9.22 -15.91
C GLY A 59 16.97 -10.65 -15.56
N ALA A 60 16.71 -11.64 -16.43
CA ALA A 60 16.94 -13.06 -16.15
C ALA A 60 18.38 -13.38 -15.70
N ALA A 61 19.38 -12.61 -16.15
CA ALA A 61 20.78 -12.79 -15.73
C ALA A 61 21.08 -12.30 -14.29
N LEU A 62 20.25 -11.42 -13.75
CA LEU A 62 20.44 -10.78 -12.44
C LEU A 62 19.46 -11.29 -11.38
N ILE A 63 18.30 -11.77 -11.79
CA ILE A 63 17.21 -12.20 -10.93
C ILE A 63 17.15 -13.72 -10.91
N ALA A 64 17.37 -14.31 -9.74
CA ALA A 64 17.13 -15.73 -9.49
C ALA A 64 15.78 -15.90 -8.79
N ILE A 65 14.97 -16.82 -9.29
CA ILE A 65 13.68 -17.19 -8.69
C ILE A 65 13.74 -18.66 -8.38
N ASP A 66 13.49 -18.98 -7.11
CA ASP A 66 13.39 -20.36 -6.62
C ASP A 66 11.94 -20.62 -6.20
N MET A 67 11.34 -21.63 -6.83
CA MET A 67 9.96 -22.04 -6.62
C MET A 67 9.83 -23.52 -7.05
N PRO A 68 9.02 -24.34 -6.35
CA PRO A 68 8.75 -25.70 -6.78
C PRO A 68 8.10 -25.73 -8.16
N LEU A 69 8.44 -26.76 -8.95
CA LEU A 69 7.87 -26.97 -10.29
C LEU A 69 6.35 -27.22 -10.23
N ILE A 70 5.91 -27.91 -9.17
CA ILE A 70 4.51 -28.24 -8.92
C ILE A 70 4.19 -27.81 -7.49
N ALA A 71 3.16 -27.00 -7.33
CA ALA A 71 2.60 -26.71 -6.03
C ALA A 71 1.68 -27.87 -5.62
N GLU A 72 1.94 -28.49 -4.47
CA GLU A 72 1.00 -29.44 -3.86
C GLU A 72 -0.30 -28.74 -3.44
N ASP A 73 -0.17 -27.50 -2.94
CA ASP A 73 -1.28 -26.63 -2.56
C ASP A 73 -1.09 -25.23 -3.15
N GLY A 74 -2.03 -24.80 -4.00
CA GLY A 74 -2.06 -23.44 -4.56
C GLY A 74 -2.37 -22.36 -3.52
N GLY A 75 -2.85 -22.74 -2.33
CA GLY A 75 -3.10 -21.84 -1.21
C GLY A 75 -1.83 -21.18 -0.67
N ALA A 76 -0.69 -21.89 -0.68
CA ALA A 76 0.57 -21.45 -0.10
C ALA A 76 1.78 -22.03 -0.85
N VAL A 77 2.18 -21.35 -1.92
CA VAL A 77 3.36 -21.72 -2.72
C VAL A 77 4.57 -20.93 -2.22
N PRO A 78 5.65 -21.59 -1.77
CA PRO A 78 6.87 -20.90 -1.36
C PRO A 78 7.60 -20.35 -2.59
N ILE A 79 7.90 -19.05 -2.57
CA ILE A 79 8.69 -18.38 -3.61
C ILE A 79 9.82 -17.61 -2.93
N ALA A 80 11.04 -17.81 -3.43
CA ALA A 80 12.19 -16.98 -3.09
C ALA A 80 12.70 -16.25 -4.34
N VAL A 81 13.02 -14.97 -4.17
CA VAL A 81 13.56 -14.10 -5.21
C VAL A 81 14.85 -13.49 -4.68
N GLU A 82 15.93 -13.69 -5.42
CA GLU A 82 17.22 -13.08 -5.15
C GLU A 82 17.64 -12.22 -6.34
N VAL A 83 18.09 -11.00 -6.08
CA VAL A 83 18.63 -10.11 -7.10
C VAL A 83 20.10 -9.84 -6.82
N LYS A 84 20.97 -10.18 -7.78
CA LYS A 84 22.39 -9.85 -7.73
C LYS A 84 22.58 -8.34 -7.86
N SER A 85 22.69 -7.65 -6.73
CA SER A 85 22.90 -6.21 -6.64
C SER A 85 23.89 -5.90 -5.51
N PRO A 86 24.79 -4.93 -5.68
CA PRO A 86 25.75 -4.55 -4.65
C PRO A 86 25.10 -3.80 -3.46
N MET A 87 23.83 -3.42 -3.55
CA MET A 87 23.05 -2.76 -2.47
C MET A 87 23.73 -1.54 -1.84
N THR A 88 24.45 -0.74 -2.65
CA THR A 88 25.07 0.50 -2.20
C THR A 88 24.09 1.68 -2.26
N PRO A 89 24.36 2.80 -1.58
CA PRO A 89 23.53 4.01 -1.71
C PRO A 89 23.35 4.47 -3.17
N GLU A 90 24.37 4.30 -4.02
CA GLU A 90 24.29 4.65 -5.44
C GLU A 90 23.62 3.57 -6.30
N ASN A 91 23.75 2.29 -5.93
CA ASN A 91 23.26 1.16 -6.71
C ASN A 91 22.63 0.08 -5.81
N HIS A 92 21.31 0.17 -5.65
CA HIS A 92 20.51 -0.80 -4.91
C HIS A 92 19.16 -1.06 -5.59
N VAL A 93 18.58 -2.21 -5.28
CA VAL A 93 17.20 -2.52 -5.65
C VAL A 93 16.27 -1.68 -4.78
N LYS A 94 15.38 -0.91 -5.40
CA LYS A 94 14.40 -0.06 -4.69
C LYS A 94 13.15 -0.82 -4.28
N ALA A 95 12.69 -1.72 -5.13
CA ALA A 95 11.51 -2.51 -4.87
C ALA A 95 11.49 -3.78 -5.71
N ILE A 96 10.92 -4.84 -5.13
CA ILE A 96 10.61 -6.10 -5.79
C ILE A 96 9.09 -6.20 -5.91
N TYR A 97 8.61 -6.46 -7.12
CA TYR A 97 7.21 -6.69 -7.43
C TYR A 97 7.05 -8.11 -7.97
N ILE A 98 6.16 -8.89 -7.36
CA ILE A 98 5.87 -10.26 -7.80
C ILE A 98 4.45 -10.26 -8.38
N PHE A 99 4.34 -10.72 -9.63
CA PHE A 99 3.08 -10.81 -10.36
C PHE A 99 2.71 -12.27 -10.62
N ALA A 100 1.44 -12.61 -10.48
CA ALA A 100 0.87 -13.89 -10.91
C ALA A 100 -0.30 -13.61 -11.86
N GLU A 101 -0.11 -13.87 -13.14
CA GLU A 101 -1.03 -13.46 -14.21
C GLU A 101 -2.42 -14.10 -14.10
N ARG A 102 -2.50 -15.34 -13.60
CA ARG A 102 -3.78 -16.08 -13.47
C ARG A 102 -4.59 -15.67 -12.24
N ASN A 103 -4.03 -14.87 -11.35
CA ASN A 103 -4.77 -14.35 -10.21
C ASN A 103 -5.67 -13.19 -10.65
N LEU A 104 -6.89 -13.13 -10.11
CA LEU A 104 -7.80 -11.99 -10.31
C LEU A 104 -7.14 -10.64 -10.01
N ARG A 105 -6.18 -10.65 -9.07
CA ARG A 105 -5.32 -9.52 -8.72
C ARG A 105 -3.87 -9.93 -9.00
N PRO A 106 -3.28 -9.46 -10.11
CA PRO A 106 -2.00 -10.00 -10.55
C PRO A 106 -0.85 -9.53 -9.68
N LEU A 107 -0.89 -8.33 -9.09
CA LEU A 107 0.13 -7.90 -8.13
C LEU A 107 -0.10 -8.60 -6.78
N ASN A 108 0.79 -9.52 -6.44
CA ASN A 108 0.68 -10.26 -5.17
C ASN A 108 1.57 -9.66 -4.08
N VAL A 109 2.79 -9.24 -4.42
CA VAL A 109 3.77 -8.72 -3.47
C VAL A 109 4.42 -7.47 -4.03
N LYS A 110 4.54 -6.46 -3.16
CA LYS A 110 5.37 -5.27 -3.37
C LYS A 110 6.18 -5.03 -2.12
N ILE A 111 7.49 -5.21 -2.22
CA ILE A 111 8.41 -4.97 -1.10
C ILE A 111 9.37 -3.85 -1.50
N GLY A 112 9.43 -2.82 -0.68
CA GLY A 112 10.44 -1.77 -0.79
C GLY A 112 11.72 -2.21 -0.09
N LEU A 113 12.85 -2.05 -0.77
CA LEU A 113 14.17 -2.34 -0.24
C LEU A 113 14.97 -1.03 -0.11
N THR A 114 15.94 -1.06 0.80
CA THR A 114 16.89 0.03 1.01
C THR A 114 18.31 -0.53 1.07
N PRO A 115 19.35 0.28 0.87
CA PRO A 115 20.74 -0.17 1.04
C PRO A 115 21.02 -0.85 2.38
N ALA A 116 20.29 -0.46 3.43
CA ALA A 116 20.42 -1.06 4.77
C ALA A 116 20.00 -2.54 4.84
N ALA A 117 19.29 -3.06 3.84
CA ALA A 117 18.94 -4.47 3.76
C ALA A 117 20.17 -5.36 3.51
N GLY A 118 21.28 -4.82 2.99
CA GLY A 118 22.52 -5.54 2.72
C GLY A 118 22.45 -6.50 1.52
N GLN A 119 21.32 -7.16 1.31
CA GLN A 119 21.06 -8.05 0.18
C GLN A 119 19.63 -7.85 -0.34
N ALA A 120 19.47 -7.95 -1.66
CA ALA A 120 18.14 -7.95 -2.28
C ALA A 120 17.59 -9.39 -2.35
N TYR A 121 17.12 -9.88 -1.21
CA TYR A 121 16.51 -11.20 -1.07
C TYR A 121 15.13 -11.11 -0.43
N VAL A 122 14.17 -11.84 -0.99
CA VAL A 122 12.80 -11.93 -0.48
C VAL A 122 12.35 -13.38 -0.58
N ALA A 123 11.84 -13.93 0.52
CA ALA A 123 11.15 -15.21 0.53
C ALA A 123 9.77 -15.04 1.14
N THR A 124 8.74 -15.57 0.48
CA THR A 124 7.35 -15.49 0.95
C THR A 124 6.52 -16.63 0.39
N ASN A 125 5.47 -17.00 1.11
CA ASN A 125 4.43 -17.89 0.60
C ASN A 125 3.38 -17.05 -0.14
N LEU A 126 2.96 -17.53 -1.31
CA LEU A 126 2.05 -16.85 -2.22
C LEU A 126 0.88 -17.77 -2.57
N ARG A 127 -0.33 -17.21 -2.59
CA ARG A 127 -1.50 -17.92 -3.10
C ARG A 127 -1.54 -17.78 -4.63
N LEU A 128 -1.56 -18.91 -5.31
CA LEU A 128 -1.70 -19.01 -6.77
C LEU A 128 -3.06 -19.65 -7.06
N ALA A 129 -3.84 -19.02 -7.94
CA ALA A 129 -5.19 -19.45 -8.32
C ALA A 129 -5.22 -20.09 -9.72
#